data_AF-A0A9E1MVB2-F1
#
_entry.id   AF-A0A9E1MVB2-F1
#
_cell.length_a   1.000
_cell.length_b   1.000
_cell.length_c   1.000
_cell.angle_alpha   90.00
_cell.angle_beta   90.00
_cell.angle_gamma   90.00
#
_symmetry.space_group_name_H-M   'P 1'
#
loop_
_entity.id
_entity.type
_entity.pdbx_description
1 polymer ?
#
loop_
_entity_poly.entity_id
_entity_poly.type
_entity_poly.pdbx_seq_one_letter_code
_entity_poly.pdbx_strand_id
1 'polypeptide(L)'
;DLGRLSAAYRIAFQFTTGGEPTIWRDGDQTIVDVLVALQRSGLITTLTMPTNGKVFEDIDFARNLVQSLSRRINGVVVFGVSIAKYQGNLTDEGCLALENLLTVCSEPEMRVVPIALVTLSRSDETSTELSKLHRRVFQRVTPLAPLGRASSMSEDCPQLSLAGNDKTGVGAYLPHFKKDVSGKLGLSDDDFEAIPNAELMNRLSFFNNCGRSFFVKKGWHYCLPFLENGRFEMGRIGGMTPETVAAFFEEAPMLREIREQGVIEAALHRRHELAGEGLERLDAVLNGETAVSVAYRGCMVCKQLAEAGTLH
;
A
#
# COMPACT_ATOMS: atom_id res chain seq x y z
N ASP A 1 7.10 -27.40 -3.05
CA ASP A 1 6.81 -27.85 -4.42
C ASP A 1 6.01 -26.77 -5.15
N LEU A 2 6.66 -26.04 -6.06
CA LEU A 2 6.04 -24.96 -6.83
C LEU A 2 5.07 -25.50 -7.89
N GLY A 3 5.25 -26.73 -8.38
CA GLY A 3 4.37 -27.34 -9.39
C GLY A 3 2.99 -27.64 -8.82
N ARG A 4 2.93 -28.08 -7.55
CA ARG A 4 1.64 -28.25 -6.85
C ARG A 4 0.94 -26.92 -6.58
N LEU A 5 1.69 -25.86 -6.29
CA LEU A 5 1.15 -24.52 -6.04
C LEU A 5 0.63 -23.86 -7.33
N SER A 6 1.36 -23.99 -8.45
CA SER A 6 0.96 -23.40 -9.74
C SER A 6 -0.28 -24.05 -10.36
N ALA A 7 -0.53 -25.33 -10.05
CA ALA A 7 -1.75 -26.02 -10.46
C ALA A 7 -3.00 -25.54 -9.70
N ALA A 8 -2.84 -25.03 -8.48
CA ALA A 8 -3.95 -24.64 -7.61
C ALA A 8 -4.16 -23.11 -7.53
N TYR A 9 -3.11 -22.31 -7.78
CA TYR A 9 -3.14 -20.87 -7.60
C TYR A 9 -2.33 -20.15 -8.68
N ARG A 10 -2.79 -18.96 -9.08
CA ARG A 10 -2.02 -18.00 -9.89
C ARG A 10 -1.78 -16.73 -9.08
N ILE A 11 -0.53 -16.48 -8.73
CA ILE A 11 -0.09 -15.27 -8.03
C ILE A 11 0.37 -14.29 -9.11
N ALA A 12 -0.55 -13.76 -9.92
CA ALA A 12 -0.24 -12.99 -11.13
C ALA A 12 0.81 -11.86 -10.92
N PHE A 13 0.86 -11.29 -9.71
CA PHE A 13 1.78 -10.22 -9.34
C PHE A 13 2.60 -10.60 -8.11
N GLN A 14 3.93 -10.52 -8.21
CA GLN A 14 4.83 -10.66 -7.06
C GLN A 14 5.38 -9.30 -6.65
N PHE A 15 5.29 -9.01 -5.36
CA PHE A 15 5.85 -7.81 -4.74
C PHE A 15 7.00 -8.20 -3.81
N THR A 16 8.19 -7.64 -4.04
CA THR A 16 9.37 -7.86 -3.19
C THR A 16 9.86 -6.51 -2.69
N THR A 17 9.79 -6.27 -1.39
CA THR A 17 10.05 -4.94 -0.81
C THR A 17 11.24 -4.90 0.13
N GLY A 18 11.99 -3.80 0.08
CA GLY A 18 13.19 -3.57 0.90
C GLY A 18 14.48 -3.77 0.11
N GLY A 19 15.62 -3.42 0.71
CA GLY A 19 16.95 -3.72 0.17
C GLY A 19 17.42 -5.13 0.56
N GLU A 20 16.86 -5.67 1.63
CA GLU A 20 17.19 -6.95 2.23
C GLU A 20 16.93 -8.13 1.28
N PRO A 21 15.82 -8.17 0.51
CA PRO A 21 15.64 -9.23 -0.47
C PRO A 21 16.69 -9.21 -1.57
N THR A 22 17.16 -8.02 -1.99
CA THR A 22 18.15 -7.91 -3.07
C THR A 22 19.55 -8.39 -2.68
N ILE A 23 19.84 -8.49 -1.37
CA ILE A 23 21.10 -9.03 -0.83
C ILE A 23 20.93 -10.42 -0.21
N TRP A 24 19.71 -10.96 -0.18
CA TRP A 24 19.42 -12.26 0.41
C TRP A 24 20.07 -13.40 -0.38
N ARG A 25 20.61 -14.37 0.36
CA ARG A 25 21.19 -15.61 -0.16
C ARG A 25 20.82 -16.81 0.71
N ASP A 26 20.69 -17.97 0.09
CA ASP A 26 20.62 -19.28 0.75
C ASP A 26 21.55 -20.26 0.01
N GLY A 27 22.72 -20.52 0.60
CA GLY A 27 23.84 -21.13 -0.11
C GLY A 27 24.23 -20.32 -1.35
N ASP A 28 24.21 -20.97 -2.51
CA ASP A 28 24.52 -20.35 -3.81
C ASP A 28 23.29 -19.69 -4.47
N GLN A 29 22.10 -19.79 -3.85
CA GLN A 29 20.88 -19.21 -4.38
C GLN A 29 20.69 -17.77 -3.90
N THR A 30 20.14 -16.95 -4.79
CA THR A 30 19.80 -15.54 -4.56
C THR A 30 18.30 -15.33 -4.76
N ILE A 31 17.81 -14.13 -4.44
CA ILE A 31 16.41 -13.78 -4.73
C ILE A 31 16.08 -13.89 -6.22
N VAL A 32 17.06 -13.66 -7.11
CA VAL A 32 16.86 -13.79 -8.56
C VAL A 32 16.51 -15.24 -8.91
N ASP A 33 17.16 -16.23 -8.29
CA ASP A 33 16.89 -17.64 -8.52
C ASP A 33 15.45 -18.01 -8.14
N VAL A 34 14.99 -17.51 -6.99
CA VAL A 34 13.61 -17.69 -6.52
C VAL A 34 12.61 -17.07 -7.50
N LEU A 35 12.84 -15.82 -7.91
CA LEU A 35 11.94 -15.08 -8.81
C LEU A 35 11.86 -15.73 -10.19
N VAL A 36 12.98 -16.23 -10.71
CA VAL A 36 13.03 -16.98 -11.97
C VAL A 36 12.27 -18.30 -11.85
N ALA A 37 12.40 -19.03 -10.74
CA ALA A 37 11.65 -20.26 -10.51
C ALA A 37 10.14 -20.01 -10.45
N LEU A 38 9.71 -18.94 -9.76
CA LEU A 38 8.30 -18.54 -9.70
C LEU A 38 7.76 -18.20 -11.09
N GLN A 39 8.51 -17.42 -11.87
CA GLN A 39 8.09 -17.03 -13.22
C GLN A 39 7.99 -18.24 -14.16
N ARG A 40 8.98 -19.14 -14.15
CA ARG A 40 8.98 -20.37 -14.96
C ARG A 40 7.85 -21.33 -14.59
N SER A 41 7.43 -21.33 -13.33
CA SER A 41 6.27 -22.14 -12.89
C SER A 41 4.91 -21.58 -13.35
N GLY A 42 4.89 -20.39 -13.97
CA GLY A 42 3.66 -19.70 -14.37
C GLY A 42 2.87 -19.11 -13.19
N LEU A 43 3.45 -19.12 -11.98
CA LEU A 43 2.84 -18.52 -10.80
C LEU A 43 2.74 -17.01 -10.92
N ILE A 44 3.77 -16.36 -11.46
CA ILE A 44 3.87 -14.90 -11.57
C ILE A 44 4.04 -14.48 -13.04
N THR A 45 3.40 -13.39 -13.45
CA THR A 45 3.57 -12.79 -14.79
C THR A 45 4.26 -11.44 -14.75
N THR A 46 4.18 -10.74 -13.62
CA THR A 46 4.80 -9.44 -13.42
C THR A 46 5.50 -9.40 -12.07
N LEU A 47 6.71 -8.86 -12.08
CA LEU A 47 7.52 -8.65 -10.89
C LEU A 47 7.61 -7.14 -10.60
N THR A 48 7.31 -6.76 -9.35
CA THR A 48 7.55 -5.40 -8.87
C THR A 48 8.44 -5.43 -7.65
N MET A 49 9.53 -4.65 -7.69
CA MET A 49 10.55 -4.58 -6.66
C MET A 49 10.70 -3.14 -6.13
N PRO A 50 9.84 -2.69 -5.20
CA PRO A 50 10.08 -1.46 -4.45
C PRO A 50 11.29 -1.58 -3.52
N THR A 51 12.13 -0.56 -3.48
CA THR A 51 13.32 -0.50 -2.65
C THR A 51 13.44 0.88 -2.00
N ASN A 52 14.14 0.96 -0.86
CA ASN A 52 14.56 2.24 -0.28
C ASN A 52 15.69 2.92 -1.08
N GLY A 53 16.21 2.25 -2.12
CA GLY A 53 17.21 2.78 -3.05
C GLY A 53 18.66 2.62 -2.57
N LYS A 54 18.92 2.35 -1.29
CA LYS A 54 20.28 2.45 -0.73
C LYS A 54 21.30 1.55 -1.43
N VAL A 55 20.90 0.31 -1.75
CA VAL A 55 21.76 -0.64 -2.47
C VAL A 55 22.03 -0.25 -3.93
N PHE A 56 21.17 0.58 -4.52
CA PHE A 56 21.30 1.07 -5.89
C PHE A 56 22.18 2.32 -5.99
N GLU A 57 22.63 2.89 -4.87
CA GLU A 57 23.69 3.91 -4.88
C GLU A 57 25.04 3.35 -5.36
N ASP A 58 25.24 2.03 -5.25
CA ASP A 58 26.32 1.31 -5.91
C ASP A 58 25.88 0.92 -7.33
N ILE A 59 26.49 1.57 -8.32
CA ILE A 59 26.16 1.36 -9.74
C ILE A 59 26.55 -0.04 -10.23
N ASP A 60 27.59 -0.65 -9.69
CA ASP A 60 28.02 -1.99 -10.08
C ASP A 60 27.05 -3.04 -9.52
N PHE A 61 26.57 -2.85 -8.30
CA PHE A 61 25.47 -3.65 -7.76
C PHE A 61 24.22 -3.52 -8.62
N ALA A 62 23.78 -2.29 -8.92
CA ALA A 62 22.62 -2.02 -9.75
C ALA A 62 22.72 -2.72 -11.12
N ARG A 63 23.87 -2.60 -11.78
CA ARG A 63 24.15 -3.21 -13.09
C ARG A 63 24.07 -4.73 -13.03
N ASN A 64 24.78 -5.35 -12.07
CA ASN A 64 24.81 -6.80 -11.94
C ASN A 64 23.42 -7.39 -11.68
N LEU A 65 22.63 -6.75 -10.81
CA LEU A 65 21.28 -7.20 -10.49
C LEU A 65 20.33 -7.07 -11.69
N VAL A 66 20.31 -5.91 -12.35
CA VAL A 66 19.45 -5.65 -13.52
C VAL A 66 19.80 -6.57 -14.69
N GLN A 67 21.09 -6.79 -14.96
CA GLN A 67 21.55 -7.73 -15.98
C GLN A 67 21.12 -9.16 -15.68
N SER A 68 21.28 -9.60 -14.42
CA SER A 68 20.88 -10.95 -13.98
C SER A 68 19.38 -11.17 -14.17
N LEU A 69 18.54 -10.20 -13.78
CA LEU A 69 17.09 -10.27 -13.96
C LEU A 69 16.69 -10.24 -15.44
N SER A 70 17.25 -9.31 -16.22
CA SER A 70 16.90 -9.14 -17.64
C SER A 70 17.25 -10.37 -18.49
N ARG A 71 18.34 -11.07 -18.17
CA ARG A 71 18.75 -12.31 -18.87
C ARG A 71 17.90 -13.51 -18.51
N ARG A 72 17.34 -13.56 -17.29
CA ARG A 72 16.77 -14.79 -16.73
C ARG A 72 15.25 -14.77 -16.61
N ILE A 73 14.64 -13.59 -16.57
CA ILE A 73 13.18 -13.41 -16.50
C ILE A 73 12.67 -13.00 -17.88
N ASN A 74 11.74 -13.78 -18.42
CA ASN A 74 11.09 -13.47 -19.69
C ASN A 74 9.77 -12.71 -19.44
N GLY A 75 9.88 -11.42 -19.10
CA GLY A 75 8.74 -10.57 -18.78
C GLY A 75 9.18 -9.17 -18.32
N VAL A 76 8.20 -8.32 -17.99
CA VAL A 76 8.46 -6.98 -17.47
C VAL A 76 8.81 -7.05 -15.99
N VAL A 77 9.94 -6.48 -15.62
CA VAL A 77 10.35 -6.28 -14.23
C VAL A 77 10.26 -4.79 -13.91
N VAL A 78 9.49 -4.40 -12.91
CA VAL A 78 9.34 -3.01 -12.47
C VAL A 78 10.17 -2.80 -11.21
N PHE A 79 11.13 -1.87 -11.23
CA PHE A 79 11.87 -1.47 -10.04
C PHE A 79 11.40 -0.10 -9.57
N GLY A 80 10.98 -0.02 -8.32
CA GLY A 80 10.51 1.23 -7.73
C GLY A 80 11.48 1.77 -6.69
N VAL A 81 12.05 2.96 -6.92
CA VAL A 81 12.90 3.63 -5.92
C VAL A 81 12.03 4.52 -5.05
N SER A 82 12.01 4.27 -3.74
CA SER A 82 11.34 5.13 -2.74
C SER A 82 12.04 6.49 -2.69
N ILE A 83 11.29 7.57 -2.88
CA ILE A 83 11.75 8.94 -2.75
C ILE A 83 10.80 9.68 -1.82
N ALA A 84 11.34 10.29 -0.77
CA ALA A 84 10.54 11.00 0.20
C ALA A 84 11.36 12.09 0.89
N LYS A 85 10.76 13.26 1.12
CA LYS A 85 11.43 14.39 1.78
C LYS A 85 12.04 14.03 3.12
N TYR A 86 11.33 13.27 3.96
CA TYR A 86 11.82 12.84 5.27
C TYR A 86 13.01 11.84 5.21
N GLN A 87 13.23 11.21 4.06
CA GLN A 87 14.40 10.35 3.83
C GLN A 87 15.62 11.15 3.35
N GLY A 88 15.44 12.42 2.96
CA GLY A 88 16.52 13.28 2.48
C GLY A 88 17.24 12.75 1.24
N ASN A 89 16.53 11.97 0.40
CA ASN A 89 17.14 11.22 -0.69
C ASN A 89 16.87 11.80 -2.10
N LEU A 90 16.29 13.00 -2.16
CA LEU A 90 16.21 13.83 -3.37
C LEU A 90 17.05 15.09 -3.14
N THR A 91 17.95 15.37 -4.08
CA THR A 91 18.80 16.58 -4.10
C THR A 91 18.56 17.35 -5.41
N ASP A 92 19.21 18.50 -5.57
CA ASP A 92 19.18 19.28 -6.82
C ASP A 92 19.68 18.48 -8.03
N GLU A 93 20.56 17.50 -7.81
CA GLU A 93 21.08 16.59 -8.83
C GLU A 93 20.22 15.34 -9.05
N GLY A 94 19.12 15.20 -8.29
CA GLY A 94 18.24 14.04 -8.31
C GLY A 94 18.46 13.08 -7.15
N CYS A 95 18.00 11.84 -7.34
CA CYS A 95 18.13 10.76 -6.37
C CYS A 95 19.17 9.77 -6.91
N LEU A 96 20.34 9.67 -6.27
CA LEU A 96 21.47 8.86 -6.76
C LEU A 96 21.07 7.42 -7.12
N ALA A 97 20.25 6.77 -6.30
CA ALA A 97 19.73 5.43 -6.55
C ALA A 97 18.87 5.34 -7.81
N LEU A 98 18.03 6.36 -8.06
CA LEU A 98 17.23 6.45 -9.28
C LEU A 98 18.13 6.73 -10.49
N GLU A 99 19.11 7.64 -10.37
CA GLU A 99 20.06 7.97 -11.45
C GLU A 99 20.85 6.75 -11.92
N ASN A 100 21.40 5.99 -10.97
CA ASN A 100 22.12 4.76 -11.27
C ASN A 100 21.20 3.74 -11.96
N LEU A 101 19.96 3.58 -11.48
CA LEU A 101 19.01 2.66 -12.07
C LEU A 101 18.60 3.09 -13.48
N LEU A 102 18.37 4.38 -13.72
CA LEU A 102 18.07 4.93 -15.04
C LEU A 102 19.24 4.72 -16.01
N THR A 103 20.46 4.97 -15.54
CA THR A 103 21.69 4.75 -16.32
C THR A 103 21.79 3.28 -16.76
N VAL A 104 21.66 2.36 -15.81
CA VAL A 104 21.74 0.92 -16.09
C VAL A 104 20.60 0.47 -16.99
N CYS A 105 19.36 0.91 -16.77
CA CYS A 105 18.21 0.50 -17.59
C CYS A 105 18.25 1.05 -19.02
N SER A 106 19.10 2.04 -19.30
CA SER A 106 19.35 2.54 -20.65
C SER A 106 20.37 1.69 -21.43
N GLU A 107 21.08 0.78 -20.77
CA GLU A 107 21.99 -0.16 -21.42
C GLU A 107 21.21 -1.14 -22.34
N PRO A 108 21.83 -1.67 -23.41
CA PRO A 108 21.17 -2.63 -24.31
C PRO A 108 20.64 -3.87 -23.58
N GLU A 109 19.52 -4.40 -24.08
CA GLU A 109 18.90 -5.66 -23.61
C GLU A 109 18.34 -5.65 -22.18
N MET A 110 18.31 -4.50 -21.50
CA MET A 110 17.66 -4.39 -20.20
C MET A 110 16.14 -4.45 -20.32
N ARG A 111 15.52 -5.25 -19.43
CA ARG A 111 14.06 -5.48 -19.40
C ARG A 111 13.40 -4.94 -18.14
N VAL A 112 14.14 -4.10 -17.42
CA VAL A 112 13.68 -3.43 -16.21
C VAL A 112 13.09 -2.08 -16.55
N VAL A 113 11.92 -1.79 -15.99
CA VAL A 113 11.27 -0.48 -16.03
C VAL A 113 11.49 0.21 -14.68
N PRO A 114 12.33 1.25 -14.61
CA PRO A 114 12.49 2.04 -13.40
C PRO A 114 11.29 2.98 -13.21
N ILE A 115 10.79 3.04 -11.98
CA ILE A 115 9.77 3.99 -11.55
C ILE A 115 10.18 4.66 -10.24
N ALA A 116 9.71 5.88 -10.03
CA ALA A 116 9.84 6.56 -8.75
C ALA A 116 8.61 6.29 -7.88
N LEU A 117 8.83 5.88 -6.64
CA LEU A 117 7.79 5.70 -5.62
C LEU A 117 7.85 6.90 -4.67
N VAL A 118 7.07 7.92 -4.96
CA VAL A 118 7.12 9.19 -4.23
C VAL A 118 6.17 9.15 -3.05
N THR A 119 6.66 9.46 -1.85
CA THR A 119 5.82 9.64 -0.66
C THR A 119 5.71 11.13 -0.35
N LEU A 120 4.48 11.65 -0.28
CA LEU A 120 4.23 13.07 0.01
C LEU A 120 3.66 13.29 1.41
N SER A 121 4.27 14.19 2.17
CA SER A 121 3.59 14.86 3.29
C SER A 121 2.61 15.95 2.79
N ARG A 122 1.85 16.56 3.70
CA ARG A 122 0.85 17.59 3.41
C ARG A 122 1.45 18.82 2.70
N SER A 123 2.70 19.16 2.99
CA SER A 123 3.42 20.33 2.45
C SER A 123 4.64 19.92 1.65
N ASP A 124 4.52 18.84 0.85
CA ASP A 124 5.62 18.21 0.13
C ASP A 124 5.57 18.52 -1.38
N GLU A 125 6.70 18.91 -1.95
CA GLU A 125 6.86 19.22 -3.38
C GLU A 125 7.71 18.20 -4.14
N THR A 126 8.11 17.09 -3.50
CA THR A 126 9.00 16.05 -4.05
C THR A 126 8.57 15.58 -5.44
N SER A 127 7.25 15.35 -5.66
CA SER A 127 6.76 14.89 -6.98
C SER A 127 6.92 15.97 -8.06
N THR A 128 6.72 17.24 -7.70
CA THR A 128 6.89 18.39 -8.59
C THR A 128 8.37 18.59 -8.93
N GLU A 129 9.25 18.54 -7.93
CA GLU A 129 10.70 18.63 -8.12
C GLU A 129 11.23 17.50 -9.00
N LEU A 130 10.85 16.26 -8.68
CA LEU A 130 11.26 15.10 -9.47
C LEU A 130 10.75 15.17 -10.92
N SER A 131 9.56 15.73 -11.14
CA SER A 131 9.03 15.94 -12.49
C SER A 131 9.84 16.96 -13.30
N LYS A 132 10.49 17.94 -12.64
CA LYS A 132 11.39 18.91 -13.30
C LYS A 132 12.67 18.21 -13.77
N LEU A 133 13.23 17.34 -12.94
CA LEU A 133 14.46 16.59 -13.22
C LEU A 133 14.23 15.46 -14.24
N HIS A 134 13.14 14.70 -14.09
CA HIS A 134 12.88 13.49 -14.89
C HIS A 134 11.46 13.44 -15.45
N ARG A 135 11.19 14.21 -16.51
CA ARG A 135 9.85 14.28 -17.15
C ARG A 135 9.33 12.94 -17.69
N ARG A 136 10.21 11.98 -17.99
CA ARG A 136 9.86 10.69 -18.59
C ARG A 136 9.77 9.54 -17.59
N VAL A 137 10.17 9.76 -16.34
CA VAL A 137 10.13 8.71 -15.32
C VAL A 137 8.72 8.63 -14.75
N PHE A 138 8.16 7.42 -14.77
CA PHE A 138 6.84 7.19 -14.18
C PHE A 138 6.93 7.36 -12.66
N GLN A 139 6.01 8.15 -12.09
CA GLN A 139 5.90 8.35 -10.66
C GLN A 139 4.63 7.70 -10.12
N ARG A 140 4.80 6.83 -9.13
CA ARG A 140 3.71 6.36 -8.27
C ARG A 140 3.74 7.16 -6.99
N VAL A 141 2.79 8.07 -6.84
CA VAL A 141 2.71 8.97 -5.68
C VAL A 141 1.77 8.40 -4.62
N THR A 142 2.22 8.36 -3.39
CA THR A 142 1.48 7.87 -2.22
C THR A 142 1.56 8.89 -1.08
N PRO A 143 0.53 8.99 -0.21
CA PRO A 143 0.59 9.90 0.93
C PRO A 143 1.44 9.30 2.04
N LEU A 144 2.10 10.17 2.81
CA LEU A 144 2.74 9.79 4.07
C LEU A 144 1.69 9.20 5.02
N ALA A 145 2.01 8.05 5.60
CA ALA A 145 1.17 7.39 6.57
C ALA A 145 1.76 7.58 7.97
N PRO A 146 0.93 7.79 9.02
CA PRO A 146 1.40 7.97 10.39
C PRO A 146 1.79 6.63 11.04
N LEU A 147 2.66 5.86 10.37
CA LEU A 147 3.05 4.51 10.75
C LEU A 147 4.58 4.37 10.79
N GLY A 148 5.07 3.41 11.58
CA GLY A 148 6.51 3.14 11.67
C GLY A 148 7.29 4.38 12.08
N ARG A 149 8.34 4.73 11.30
CA ARG A 149 9.16 5.93 11.58
C ARG A 149 8.40 7.25 11.44
N ALA A 150 7.25 7.26 10.78
CA ALA A 150 6.43 8.45 10.57
C ALA A 150 5.27 8.57 11.58
N SER A 151 5.21 7.71 12.63
CA SER A 151 4.16 7.79 13.64
C SER A 151 4.15 9.13 14.40
N SER A 152 5.31 9.75 14.59
CA SER A 152 5.47 11.08 15.19
C SER A 152 5.21 12.24 14.21
N MET A 153 4.87 11.95 12.96
CA MET A 153 4.63 12.93 11.89
C MET A 153 3.16 12.99 11.49
N SER A 154 2.25 12.66 12.41
CA SER A 154 0.81 12.58 12.13
C SER A 154 0.24 13.89 11.59
N GLU A 155 0.70 15.04 12.08
CA GLU A 155 0.28 16.37 11.63
C GLU A 155 0.75 16.70 10.20
N ASP A 156 1.85 16.09 9.77
CA ASP A 156 2.39 16.23 8.42
C ASP A 156 1.74 15.27 7.42
N CYS A 157 1.01 14.26 7.89
CA CYS A 157 0.36 13.29 7.02
C CYS A 157 -0.82 13.93 6.26
N PRO A 158 -1.00 13.65 4.96
CA PRO A 158 -2.24 13.96 4.26
C PRO A 158 -3.43 13.30 4.95
N GLN A 159 -4.44 14.09 5.28
CA GLN A 159 -5.55 13.66 6.12
C GLN A 159 -6.86 14.36 5.77
N LEU A 160 -7.96 13.74 6.17
CA LEU A 160 -9.31 14.13 5.81
C LEU A 160 -10.17 14.10 7.09
N SER A 161 -10.85 15.20 7.40
CA SER A 161 -11.95 15.15 8.36
C SER A 161 -13.09 14.32 7.76
N LEU A 162 -13.69 13.42 8.52
CA LEU A 162 -14.86 12.67 8.02
C LEU A 162 -16.12 13.54 7.94
N ALA A 163 -16.14 14.67 8.64
CA ALA A 163 -17.23 15.65 8.55
C ALA A 163 -17.09 16.54 7.31
N GLY A 164 -18.23 16.95 6.75
CA GLY A 164 -18.29 17.83 5.59
C GLY A 164 -17.66 17.24 4.35
N ASN A 165 -17.19 18.10 3.45
CA ASN A 165 -16.59 17.74 2.16
C ASN A 165 -15.24 18.45 1.91
N ASP A 166 -14.68 19.15 2.90
CA ASP A 166 -13.41 19.86 2.79
C ASP A 166 -12.23 18.90 2.66
N LYS A 167 -11.43 19.07 1.59
CA LYS A 167 -10.28 18.21 1.26
C LYS A 167 -8.94 18.94 1.40
N THR A 168 -8.93 20.16 1.94
CA THR A 168 -7.72 20.96 2.12
C THR A 168 -6.65 20.26 2.96
N GLY A 169 -7.07 19.47 3.96
CA GLY A 169 -6.17 18.68 4.82
C GLY A 169 -5.33 17.62 4.09
N VAL A 170 -5.70 17.26 2.85
CA VAL A 170 -4.92 16.34 1.99
C VAL A 170 -3.65 17.03 1.46
N GLY A 171 -3.65 18.37 1.38
CA GLY A 171 -2.50 19.17 1.00
C GLY A 171 -1.96 18.83 -0.39
N ALA A 172 -0.63 18.76 -0.52
CA ALA A 172 0.07 18.51 -1.77
C ALA A 172 -0.32 17.17 -2.45
N TYR A 173 -0.85 16.22 -1.69
CA TYR A 173 -1.33 14.95 -2.25
C TYR A 173 -2.70 15.06 -2.93
N LEU A 174 -3.43 16.17 -2.77
CA LEU A 174 -4.82 16.31 -3.25
C LEU A 174 -4.99 16.04 -4.75
N PRO A 175 -4.14 16.53 -5.67
CA PRO A 175 -4.30 16.24 -7.10
C PRO A 175 -4.18 14.73 -7.42
N HIS A 176 -3.30 14.03 -6.70
CA HIS A 176 -3.10 12.59 -6.84
C HIS A 176 -4.27 11.81 -6.22
N PHE A 177 -4.75 12.26 -5.06
CA PHE A 177 -5.91 11.70 -4.39
C PHE A 177 -7.15 11.84 -5.28
N LYS A 178 -7.43 13.04 -5.80
CA LYS A 178 -8.53 13.31 -6.73
C LYS A 178 -8.46 12.39 -7.96
N LYS A 179 -7.32 12.35 -8.64
CA LYS A 179 -7.14 11.50 -9.83
C LYS A 179 -7.41 10.01 -9.55
N ASP A 180 -6.86 9.48 -8.46
CA ASP A 180 -7.04 8.06 -8.10
C ASP A 180 -8.47 7.75 -7.68
N VAL A 181 -9.09 8.62 -6.87
CA VAL A 181 -10.44 8.43 -6.34
C VAL A 181 -11.48 8.60 -7.44
N SER A 182 -11.42 9.67 -8.23
CA SER A 182 -12.33 9.90 -9.35
C SER A 182 -12.23 8.77 -10.39
N GLY A 183 -11.02 8.29 -10.68
CA GLY A 183 -10.83 7.15 -11.58
C GLY A 183 -11.42 5.84 -11.07
N LYS A 184 -11.34 5.57 -9.76
CA LYS A 184 -11.89 4.34 -9.16
C LYS A 184 -13.40 4.36 -8.99
N LEU A 185 -13.94 5.52 -8.63
CA LEU A 185 -15.35 5.71 -8.34
C LEU A 185 -16.16 6.20 -9.55
N GLY A 186 -15.49 6.51 -10.67
CA GLY A 186 -16.15 7.06 -11.86
C GLY A 186 -16.75 8.44 -11.62
N LEU A 187 -16.14 9.25 -10.76
CA LEU A 187 -16.65 10.58 -10.39
C LEU A 187 -16.13 11.65 -11.35
N SER A 188 -16.96 12.66 -11.62
CA SER A 188 -16.50 13.91 -12.21
C SER A 188 -15.69 14.72 -11.20
N ASP A 189 -15.04 15.79 -11.67
CA ASP A 189 -14.32 16.72 -10.81
C ASP A 189 -15.25 17.42 -9.81
N ASP A 190 -16.45 17.83 -10.26
CA ASP A 190 -17.45 18.50 -9.41
C ASP A 190 -18.04 17.53 -8.37
N ASP A 191 -18.31 16.29 -8.77
CA ASP A 191 -18.81 15.25 -7.85
C ASP A 191 -17.78 14.95 -6.75
N PHE A 192 -16.49 14.93 -7.10
CA PHE A 192 -15.42 14.73 -6.13
C PHE A 192 -15.33 15.87 -5.12
N GLU A 193 -15.53 17.12 -5.54
CA GLU A 193 -15.53 18.25 -4.60
C GLU A 193 -16.78 18.21 -3.71
N ALA A 194 -17.95 17.89 -4.28
CA ALA A 194 -19.23 17.91 -3.57
C ALA A 194 -19.41 16.76 -2.59
N ILE A 195 -18.92 15.55 -2.89
CA ILE A 195 -19.17 14.34 -2.10
C ILE A 195 -18.65 14.48 -0.66
N PRO A 196 -19.48 14.13 0.35
CA PRO A 196 -19.05 14.10 1.74
C PRO A 196 -17.86 13.18 1.96
N ASN A 197 -16.95 13.61 2.83
CA ASN A 197 -15.70 12.91 3.12
C ASN A 197 -15.94 11.52 3.73
N ALA A 198 -16.91 11.40 4.64
CA ALA A 198 -17.33 10.10 5.17
C ALA A 198 -17.81 9.15 4.06
N GLU A 199 -18.69 9.62 3.16
CA GLU A 199 -19.17 8.80 2.04
C GLU A 199 -18.02 8.39 1.10
N LEU A 200 -17.13 9.34 0.79
CA LEU A 200 -15.95 9.08 -0.03
C LEU A 200 -15.06 7.99 0.57
N MET A 201 -14.73 8.10 1.86
CA MET A 201 -13.90 7.13 2.55
C MET A 201 -14.60 5.78 2.73
N ASN A 202 -15.93 5.77 2.91
CA ASN A 202 -16.72 4.55 2.95
C ASN A 202 -16.65 3.81 1.62
N ARG A 203 -16.86 4.52 0.50
CA ARG A 203 -16.76 3.93 -0.85
C ARG A 203 -15.34 3.45 -1.16
N LEU A 204 -14.32 4.18 -0.72
CA LEU A 204 -12.92 3.77 -0.91
C LEU A 204 -12.53 2.53 -0.10
N SER A 205 -13.26 2.20 0.97
CA SER A 205 -13.02 0.99 1.76
C SER A 205 -13.23 -0.29 0.95
N PHE A 206 -14.11 -0.29 -0.06
CA PHE A 206 -14.33 -1.43 -0.95
C PHE A 206 -13.15 -1.72 -1.90
N PHE A 207 -12.36 -0.71 -2.24
CA PHE A 207 -11.23 -0.83 -3.19
C PHE A 207 -9.92 -1.19 -2.51
N ASN A 208 -9.83 -1.02 -1.19
CA ASN A 208 -8.60 -1.22 -0.44
C ASN A 208 -8.62 -2.56 0.27
N ASN A 209 -8.33 -3.65 -0.47
CA ASN A 209 -7.82 -4.97 -0.04
C ASN A 209 -8.27 -5.64 1.30
N CYS A 210 -9.21 -5.09 2.08
CA CYS A 210 -9.72 -5.69 3.32
C CYS A 210 -10.84 -6.70 3.05
N GLY A 211 -10.90 -7.27 1.85
CA GLY A 211 -11.89 -8.29 1.51
C GLY A 211 -11.47 -9.34 0.50
N ARG A 212 -10.21 -9.34 0.02
CA ARG A 212 -9.71 -10.32 -0.97
C ARG A 212 -8.31 -10.88 -0.71
N SER A 213 -7.54 -10.30 0.22
CA SER A 213 -6.22 -10.83 0.62
C SER A 213 -6.28 -11.38 2.04
N PHE A 214 -5.99 -12.67 2.19
CA PHE A 214 -5.92 -13.38 3.47
C PHE A 214 -4.49 -13.47 4.03
N PHE A 215 -3.67 -12.44 3.85
CA PHE A 215 -2.30 -12.51 4.37
C PHE A 215 -2.25 -11.86 5.75
N VAL A 216 -1.65 -12.51 6.75
CA VAL A 216 -1.31 -11.91 8.05
C VAL A 216 0.16 -12.21 8.31
N LYS A 217 0.97 -11.17 8.52
CA LYS A 217 2.32 -11.33 9.03
C LYS A 217 2.79 -10.06 9.74
N LYS A 218 3.24 -10.21 11.00
CA LYS A 218 4.03 -9.23 11.76
C LYS A 218 3.41 -7.82 11.85
N GLY A 219 2.18 -7.76 12.33
CA GLY A 219 1.65 -6.58 13.03
C GLY A 219 1.29 -5.36 12.19
N TRP A 220 1.48 -5.32 10.88
CA TRP A 220 1.05 -4.17 10.07
C TRP A 220 0.55 -4.58 8.69
N HIS A 221 -0.54 -3.92 8.30
CA HIS A 221 -1.23 -3.91 7.00
C HIS A 221 -2.31 -4.95 6.74
N TYR A 222 -3.10 -5.30 7.74
CA TYR A 222 -4.49 -5.73 7.51
C TYR A 222 -5.43 -5.12 8.55
N CYS A 223 -6.63 -4.77 8.10
CA CYS A 223 -7.75 -4.38 8.93
C CYS A 223 -7.98 -5.45 10.01
N LEU A 224 -7.58 -5.16 11.26
CA LEU A 224 -8.37 -5.30 12.50
C LEU A 224 -7.52 -5.49 13.78
N PRO A 225 -8.05 -5.08 14.96
CA PRO A 225 -7.45 -5.23 16.29
C PRO A 225 -7.25 -6.66 16.82
N PHE A 226 -7.56 -7.73 16.09
CA PHE A 226 -7.47 -9.12 16.63
C PHE A 226 -6.09 -9.77 16.56
N LEU A 227 -5.02 -9.01 16.35
CA LEU A 227 -3.66 -9.55 16.32
C LEU A 227 -3.28 -10.24 17.66
N GLU A 228 -3.99 -9.95 18.75
CA GLU A 228 -3.77 -10.57 20.06
C GLU A 228 -4.60 -11.84 20.31
N ASN A 229 -5.51 -12.19 19.40
CA ASN A 229 -6.30 -13.41 19.53
C ASN A 229 -5.57 -14.62 18.92
N GLY A 230 -4.88 -15.38 19.77
CA GLY A 230 -4.13 -16.59 19.39
C GLY A 230 -4.96 -17.72 18.76
N ARG A 231 -6.29 -17.58 18.67
CA ARG A 231 -7.16 -18.52 17.94
C ARG A 231 -7.09 -18.36 16.42
N PHE A 232 -6.64 -17.22 15.91
CA PHE A 232 -6.66 -16.88 14.49
C PHE A 232 -5.27 -16.92 13.83
N GLU A 233 -4.41 -17.87 14.23
CA GLU A 233 -3.27 -18.24 13.40
C GLU A 233 -3.79 -18.79 12.06
N MET A 234 -3.83 -17.94 11.03
CA MET A 234 -4.19 -18.38 9.69
C MET A 234 -3.25 -19.51 9.28
N GLY A 235 -3.85 -20.65 8.93
CA GLY A 235 -3.15 -21.88 8.60
C GLY A 235 -2.03 -21.66 7.58
N ARG A 236 -1.00 -22.53 7.63
CA ARG A 236 0.12 -22.53 6.68
C ARG A 236 -0.40 -22.45 5.24
N ILE A 237 0.30 -21.70 4.38
CA ILE A 237 -0.01 -21.57 2.95
C ILE A 237 -0.33 -22.97 2.36
N GLY A 238 -1.55 -23.14 1.86
CA GLY A 238 -2.10 -24.41 1.36
C GLY A 238 -3.10 -25.11 2.28
N GLY A 239 -3.38 -24.58 3.48
CA GLY A 239 -4.42 -25.08 4.40
C GLY A 239 -5.69 -24.22 4.47
N MET A 240 -5.75 -23.10 3.73
CA MET A 240 -6.96 -22.28 3.66
C MET A 240 -7.94 -22.88 2.66
N THR A 241 -9.10 -23.33 3.15
CA THR A 241 -10.22 -23.77 2.31
C THR A 241 -11.31 -22.70 2.27
N PRO A 242 -12.23 -22.71 1.28
CA PRO A 242 -13.39 -21.81 1.26
C PRO A 242 -14.19 -21.83 2.58
N GLU A 243 -14.27 -22.99 3.23
CA GLU A 243 -14.96 -23.19 4.51
C GLU A 243 -14.22 -22.47 5.66
N THR A 244 -12.88 -22.42 5.64
CA THR A 244 -12.10 -21.66 6.63
C THR A 244 -12.38 -20.15 6.52
N VAL A 245 -12.53 -19.65 5.29
CA VAL A 245 -12.87 -18.25 5.03
C VAL A 245 -14.30 -17.93 5.46
N ALA A 246 -15.26 -18.79 5.13
CA ALA A 246 -16.64 -18.62 5.53
C ALA A 246 -16.80 -18.63 7.06
N ALA A 247 -16.20 -19.61 7.73
CA ALA A 247 -16.19 -19.71 9.19
C ALA A 247 -15.59 -18.47 9.86
N PHE A 248 -14.51 -17.92 9.29
CA PHE A 248 -13.92 -16.67 9.80
C PHE A 248 -14.91 -15.49 9.78
N PHE A 249 -15.68 -15.32 8.70
CA PHE A 249 -16.66 -14.24 8.61
C PHE A 249 -17.92 -14.48 9.44
N GLU A 250 -18.23 -15.73 9.79
CA GLU A 250 -19.26 -16.04 10.79
C GLU A 250 -18.83 -15.62 12.19
N GLU A 251 -17.55 -15.80 12.52
CA GLU A 251 -16.97 -15.44 13.81
C GLU A 251 -16.56 -13.95 13.93
N ALA A 252 -16.51 -13.23 12.79
CA ALA A 252 -16.16 -11.81 12.72
C ALA A 252 -17.27 -10.99 12.01
N PRO A 253 -18.45 -10.82 12.64
CA PRO A 253 -19.62 -10.24 11.97
C PRO A 253 -19.40 -8.77 11.57
N MET A 254 -18.57 -8.02 12.31
CA MET A 254 -18.21 -6.66 11.92
C MET A 254 -17.43 -6.61 10.59
N LEU A 255 -16.54 -7.57 10.33
CA LEU A 255 -15.85 -7.62 9.04
C LEU A 255 -16.77 -7.92 7.89
N ARG A 256 -17.71 -8.83 8.12
CA ARG A 256 -18.72 -9.16 7.12
C ARG A 256 -19.49 -7.89 6.74
N GLU A 257 -19.95 -7.13 7.73
CA GLU A 257 -20.60 -5.85 7.50
C GLU A 257 -19.70 -4.85 6.78
N ILE A 258 -18.45 -4.64 7.21
CA ILE A 258 -17.50 -3.76 6.51
C ILE A 258 -17.35 -4.17 5.03
N ARG A 259 -17.38 -5.47 4.71
CA ARG A 259 -17.31 -5.94 3.31
C ARG A 259 -18.59 -5.69 2.52
N GLU A 260 -19.74 -5.73 3.17
CA GLU A 260 -21.05 -5.58 2.55
C GLU A 260 -21.43 -4.11 2.33
N GLN A 261 -21.21 -3.26 3.33
CA GLN A 261 -21.66 -1.86 3.35
C GLN A 261 -20.54 -0.83 3.52
N GLY A 262 -19.31 -1.27 3.76
CA GLY A 262 -18.16 -0.38 3.98
C GLY A 262 -17.97 -0.01 5.45
N VAL A 263 -16.79 0.53 5.76
CA VAL A 263 -16.33 0.73 7.14
C VAL A 263 -17.21 1.69 7.97
N ILE A 264 -17.65 2.80 7.38
CA ILE A 264 -18.41 3.83 8.11
C ILE A 264 -19.85 3.38 8.29
N GLU A 265 -20.48 2.83 7.25
CA GLU A 265 -21.85 2.31 7.35
C GLU A 265 -21.94 1.15 8.35
N ALA A 266 -20.93 0.27 8.38
CA ALA A 266 -20.86 -0.78 9.39
C ALA A 266 -20.75 -0.24 10.82
N ALA A 267 -19.93 0.78 11.04
CA ALA A 267 -19.82 1.40 12.37
C ALA A 267 -21.14 2.08 12.79
N LEU A 268 -21.82 2.74 11.85
CA LEU A 268 -23.12 3.38 12.08
C LEU A 268 -24.22 2.35 12.38
N HIS A 269 -24.24 1.23 11.67
CA HIS A 269 -25.20 0.16 11.90
C HIS A 269 -25.11 -0.39 13.32
N ARG A 270 -23.89 -0.54 13.84
CA ARG A 270 -23.60 -1.00 15.20
C ARG A 270 -23.55 0.10 16.26
N ARG A 271 -23.86 1.35 15.90
CA ARG A 271 -23.84 2.48 16.85
C ARG A 271 -24.72 2.23 18.09
N HIS A 272 -25.81 1.49 17.93
CA HIS A 272 -26.72 1.12 19.02
C HIS A 272 -26.13 0.10 20.02
N GLU A 273 -25.06 -0.60 19.64
CA GLU A 273 -24.31 -1.53 20.50
C GLU A 273 -23.29 -0.79 21.38
N LEU A 274 -23.00 0.48 21.07
CA LEU A 274 -22.06 1.32 21.81
C LEU A 274 -22.78 2.10 22.93
N ALA A 275 -22.12 2.26 24.07
CA ALA A 275 -22.59 3.07 25.18
C ALA A 275 -21.44 3.85 25.83
N GLY A 276 -21.77 4.98 26.45
CA GLY A 276 -20.81 5.84 27.14
C GLY A 276 -19.67 6.30 26.22
N GLU A 277 -18.44 6.12 26.67
CA GLU A 277 -17.23 6.61 26.02
C GLU A 277 -17.04 6.10 24.58
N GLY A 278 -17.48 4.87 24.26
CA GLY A 278 -17.38 4.33 22.90
C GLY A 278 -18.27 5.07 21.89
N LEU A 279 -19.46 5.50 22.32
CA LEU A 279 -20.37 6.29 21.48
C LEU A 279 -19.84 7.72 21.29
N GLU A 280 -19.34 8.35 22.36
CA GLU A 280 -18.73 9.68 22.30
C GLU A 280 -17.53 9.72 21.35
N ARG A 281 -16.66 8.69 21.40
CA ARG A 281 -15.51 8.59 20.51
C ARG A 281 -15.90 8.31 19.06
N LEU A 282 -16.94 7.51 18.80
CA LEU A 282 -17.48 7.34 17.45
C LEU A 282 -17.97 8.68 16.89
N ASP A 283 -18.74 9.41 17.69
CA ASP A 283 -19.30 10.70 17.30
C ASP A 283 -18.20 11.74 17.06
N ALA A 284 -17.14 11.77 17.88
CA ALA A 284 -15.99 12.65 17.68
C ALA A 284 -15.26 12.38 16.34
N VAL A 285 -15.11 11.10 15.97
CA VAL A 285 -14.52 10.70 14.68
C VAL A 285 -15.40 11.15 13.51
N LEU A 286 -16.72 11.00 13.62
CA LEU A 286 -17.67 11.35 12.54
C LEU A 286 -17.94 12.85 12.43
N ASN A 287 -17.93 13.59 13.54
CA ASN A 287 -18.16 15.04 13.60
C ASN A 287 -16.92 15.86 13.22
N GLY A 288 -15.80 15.19 12.91
CA GLY A 288 -14.61 15.85 12.37
C GLY A 288 -13.70 16.46 13.42
N GLU A 289 -13.88 16.10 14.70
CA GLU A 289 -12.93 16.41 15.76
C GLU A 289 -11.60 15.67 15.56
N THR A 290 -11.65 14.55 14.81
CA THR A 290 -10.48 13.78 14.42
C THR A 290 -10.34 13.73 12.90
N ALA A 291 -9.15 14.05 12.39
CA ALA A 291 -8.80 13.84 11.00
C ALA A 291 -8.19 12.44 10.80
N VAL A 292 -8.54 11.81 9.68
CA VAL A 292 -8.06 10.47 9.34
C VAL A 292 -7.07 10.55 8.18
N SER A 293 -5.91 9.91 8.32
CA SER A 293 -4.95 9.83 7.22
C SER A 293 -5.59 9.20 5.98
N VAL A 294 -5.36 9.79 4.81
CA VAL A 294 -5.83 9.21 3.54
C VAL A 294 -4.92 8.07 3.05
N ALA A 295 -3.78 7.82 3.72
CA ALA A 295 -2.94 6.67 3.47
C ALA A 295 -3.70 5.38 3.77
N TYR A 296 -3.56 4.36 2.92
CA TYR A 296 -4.29 3.09 3.06
C TYR A 296 -5.83 3.22 3.18
N ARG A 297 -6.37 4.43 2.96
CA ARG A 297 -7.78 4.88 2.94
C ARG A 297 -8.62 4.22 4.04
N GLY A 298 -9.56 3.33 3.69
CA GLY A 298 -10.45 2.65 4.63
C GLY A 298 -9.73 1.91 5.76
N CYS A 299 -8.46 1.50 5.59
CA CYS A 299 -7.68 0.89 6.67
C CYS A 299 -7.39 1.88 7.81
N MET A 300 -7.12 3.15 7.50
CA MET A 300 -6.87 4.17 8.52
C MET A 300 -8.16 4.59 9.22
N VAL A 301 -9.31 4.54 8.52
CA VAL A 301 -10.62 4.70 9.16
C VAL A 301 -10.89 3.53 10.11
N CYS A 302 -10.66 2.29 9.68
CA CYS A 302 -10.77 1.11 10.56
C CYS A 302 -9.86 1.24 11.79
N LYS A 303 -8.60 1.66 11.60
CA LYS A 303 -7.65 1.88 12.71
C LYS A 303 -8.21 2.88 13.72
N GLN A 304 -8.68 4.04 13.26
CA GLN A 304 -9.22 5.07 14.14
C GLN A 304 -10.48 4.60 14.88
N LEU A 305 -11.37 3.89 14.19
CA LEU A 305 -12.57 3.30 14.80
C LEU A 305 -12.24 2.20 15.82
N ALA A 306 -11.24 1.36 15.55
CA ALA A 306 -10.76 0.37 16.51
C ALA A 306 -10.11 1.02 17.74
N GLU A 307 -9.27 2.04 17.55
CA GLU A 307 -8.66 2.82 18.64
C GLU A 307 -9.72 3.56 19.47
N ALA A 308 -10.83 3.95 18.85
CA ALA A 308 -11.99 4.52 19.52
C ALA A 308 -12.82 3.49 20.32
N GLY A 309 -12.54 2.18 20.20
CA GLY A 309 -13.31 1.11 20.87
C GLY A 309 -14.65 0.81 20.20
N THR A 310 -14.76 1.10 18.89
CA THR A 310 -16.02 0.94 18.14
C THR A 310 -16.03 -0.31 17.26
N LEU A 311 -14.88 -0.98 17.10
CA LEU A 311 -14.70 -2.23 16.35
C LEU A 311 -14.23 -3.33 17.32
N HIS A 312 -15.12 -4.28 17.64
CA HIS A 312 -14.87 -5.45 18.49
C HIS A 312 -15.29 -6.76 17.83
#